data_AF-A0A2N1RW07-F1
#
_entry.id   AF-A0A2N1RW07-F1
#
_cell.length_a   1.000
_cell.length_b   1.000
_cell.length_c   1.000
_cell.angle_alpha   90.00
_cell.angle_beta   90.00
_cell.angle_gamma   90.00
#
_symmetry.space_group_name_H-M   'P 1'
#
loop_
_entity.id
_entity.type
_entity.pdbx_description
1 polymer ?
#
loop_
_entity_poly.entity_id
_entity_poly.type
_entity_poly.pdbx_seq_one_letter_code
_entity_poly.pdbx_strand_id
1 'polypeptide(L)'
;MTNEVLMIKSIFLFFSVWGITILLLWFRPRIELFWKLIATLIFIFYVWFFFNELTAAFTSFKAGWYISFVEFFKELLIIAFAGMFVIWPLALIIIFYKANDTGAEKMLRFLCLLTITLWIIFIIYFFFNQGIEKFFYENLKKMIPKAG
;
A
#
# COMPACT_ATOMS: atom_id res chain seq x y z
N MET A 1 0.05 -22.47 0.04
CA MET A 1 1.14 -22.25 1.01
C MET A 1 2.03 -21.04 0.69
N THR A 2 2.18 -20.59 -0.56
CA THR A 2 3.01 -19.40 -0.91
C THR A 2 2.39 -18.04 -0.58
N ASN A 3 1.05 -17.92 -0.57
CA ASN A 3 0.37 -16.63 -0.37
C ASN A 3 0.34 -16.16 1.09
N GLU A 4 0.24 -17.07 2.06
CA GLU A 4 0.26 -16.73 3.49
C GLU A 4 1.63 -16.19 3.91
N VAL A 5 2.70 -16.75 3.36
CA VAL A 5 4.08 -16.32 3.60
C VAL A 5 4.37 -14.94 3.01
N LEU A 6 3.78 -14.62 1.86
CA LEU A 6 3.87 -13.29 1.23
C LEU A 6 3.24 -12.23 2.14
N MET A 7 1.97 -12.44 2.53
CA MET A 7 1.24 -11.49 3.38
C MET A 7 1.99 -11.20 4.68
N ILE A 8 2.54 -12.24 5.32
CA ILE A 8 3.31 -12.09 6.56
C ILE A 8 4.51 -11.17 6.38
N LYS A 9 5.23 -11.23 5.26
CA LYS A 9 6.44 -10.42 5.06
C LYS A 9 6.14 -8.93 4.83
N SER A 10 5.02 -8.62 4.21
CA SER A 10 4.61 -7.24 3.87
C SER A 10 3.86 -6.54 5.00
N ILE A 11 3.24 -7.30 5.94
CA ILE A 11 2.47 -6.77 7.08
C ILE A 11 3.25 -5.75 7.90
N PHE A 12 4.54 -6.00 8.17
CA PHE A 12 5.36 -5.06 8.94
C PHE A 12 5.45 -3.68 8.27
N LEU A 13 5.62 -3.63 6.95
CA LEU A 13 5.71 -2.39 6.20
C LEU A 13 4.36 -1.65 6.14
N PHE A 14 3.24 -2.37 6.01
CA PHE A 14 1.90 -1.77 6.10
C PHE A 14 1.67 -1.11 7.47
N PHE A 15 1.97 -1.81 8.56
CA PHE A 15 1.85 -1.26 9.91
C PHE A 15 2.81 -0.11 10.17
N SER A 16 4.02 -0.14 9.58
CA SER A 16 4.98 0.97 9.68
C SER A 16 4.46 2.22 8.99
N VAL A 17 3.93 2.08 7.76
CA VAL A 17 3.31 3.20 7.03
C VAL A 17 2.09 3.73 7.81
N TRP A 18 1.25 2.86 8.35
CA TRP A 18 0.10 3.27 9.16
C TRP A 18 0.53 3.98 10.46
N GLY A 19 1.56 3.49 11.14
CA GLY A 19 2.12 4.16 12.31
C GLY A 19 2.61 5.58 11.98
N ILE A 20 3.30 5.75 10.84
CA ILE A 20 3.73 7.07 10.37
C ILE A 20 2.53 7.98 10.08
N THR A 21 1.46 7.47 9.45
CA THR A 21 0.28 8.30 9.18
C THR A 21 -0.47 8.70 10.44
N ILE A 22 -0.48 7.87 11.49
CA ILE A 22 -0.97 8.25 12.82
C ILE A 22 -0.11 9.36 13.42
N LEU A 23 1.23 9.29 13.32
CA LEU A 23 2.10 10.37 13.77
C LEU A 23 1.80 11.69 13.02
N LEU A 24 1.62 11.63 11.70
CA LEU A 24 1.23 12.79 10.88
C LEU A 24 -0.14 13.34 11.28
N LEU A 25 -1.09 12.49 11.67
CA LEU A 25 -2.41 12.90 12.16
C LEU A 25 -2.28 13.78 13.41
N TRP A 26 -1.36 13.44 14.31
CA TRP A 26 -1.12 14.20 15.54
C TRP A 26 -0.66 15.63 15.28
N PHE A 27 0.18 15.83 14.26
CA PHE A 27 0.65 17.15 13.83
C PHE A 27 -0.42 18.02 13.18
N ARG A 28 -1.60 17.48 12.83
CA ARG A 28 -2.67 18.26 12.18
C ARG A 28 -3.48 19.03 13.24
N PRO A 29 -3.40 20.37 13.32
CA PRO A 29 -4.03 21.13 14.41
C PRO A 29 -5.55 21.24 14.28
N ARG A 30 -6.09 21.09 13.06
CA ARG A 30 -7.53 21.26 12.78
C ARG A 30 -8.40 20.04 13.11
N ILE A 31 -7.80 18.93 13.55
CA ILE A 31 -8.55 17.72 13.94
C ILE A 31 -8.70 17.73 15.46
N GLU A 32 -9.92 17.51 15.94
CA GLU A 32 -10.21 17.43 17.37
C GLU A 32 -9.42 16.28 18.02
N LEU A 33 -9.02 16.51 19.28
CA LEU A 33 -8.22 15.55 20.04
C LEU A 33 -8.93 14.19 20.19
N PHE A 34 -10.25 14.20 20.36
CA PHE A 34 -11.07 12.98 20.49
C PHE A 34 -10.88 12.01 19.31
N TRP A 35 -10.96 12.51 18.07
CA TRP A 35 -10.79 11.68 16.88
C TRP A 35 -9.36 11.15 16.72
N LYS A 36 -8.35 11.94 17.12
CA LYS A 36 -6.95 11.48 17.14
C LYS A 36 -6.75 10.32 18.11
N LEU A 37 -7.36 10.40 19.29
CA LEU A 37 -7.31 9.34 20.30
C LEU A 37 -7.99 8.07 19.80
N ILE A 38 -9.18 8.17 19.20
CA ILE A 38 -9.87 7.00 18.61
C ILE A 38 -9.01 6.36 17.53
N ALA A 39 -8.48 7.13 16.59
CA ALA A 39 -7.63 6.60 15.51
C ALA A 39 -6.38 5.90 16.06
N THR A 40 -5.77 6.46 17.11
CA THR A 40 -4.61 5.87 17.78
C THR A 40 -4.99 4.57 18.51
N LEU A 41 -6.14 4.53 19.18
CA LEU A 41 -6.62 3.35 19.90
C LEU A 41 -6.96 2.21 18.94
N ILE A 42 -7.59 2.52 17.79
CA ILE A 42 -7.81 1.56 16.71
C ILE A 42 -6.46 0.99 16.25
N PHE A 43 -5.48 1.85 15.96
CA PHE A 43 -4.16 1.39 15.55
C PHE A 43 -3.51 0.46 16.58
N ILE A 44 -3.53 0.83 17.87
CA ILE A 44 -2.99 0.00 18.96
C ILE A 44 -3.71 -1.34 19.04
N PHE A 45 -5.04 -1.35 18.90
CA PHE A 45 -5.82 -2.59 18.89
C PHE A 45 -5.39 -3.51 17.74
N TYR A 46 -5.21 -2.98 16.54
CA TYR A 46 -4.72 -3.76 15.40
C TYR A 46 -3.28 -4.27 15.60
N VAL A 47 -2.39 -3.45 16.17
CA VAL A 47 -1.03 -3.87 16.50
C VAL A 47 -1.03 -5.01 17.52
N TRP A 48 -1.89 -4.92 18.53
CA TRP A 48 -2.05 -5.96 19.54
C TRP A 48 -2.67 -7.25 18.96
N PHE A 49 -3.71 -7.11 18.14
CA PHE A 49 -4.39 -8.25 17.51
C PHE A 49 -3.46 -9.03 16.57
N PHE A 50 -2.64 -8.33 15.78
CA PHE A 50 -1.69 -8.93 14.83
C PHE A 50 -0.25 -9.03 15.38
N PHE A 51 -0.07 -9.05 16.70
CA PHE A 51 1.26 -8.94 17.31
C PHE A 51 2.21 -10.09 16.92
N ASN A 52 1.69 -11.32 16.84
CA ASN A 52 2.48 -12.50 16.48
C ASN A 52 2.92 -12.43 15.02
N GLU A 53 2.02 -12.02 14.13
CA GLU A 53 2.29 -11.83 12.71
C GLU A 53 3.29 -10.69 12.49
N LEU A 54 3.15 -9.58 13.24
CA LEU A 54 4.03 -8.42 13.16
C LEU A 54 5.47 -8.75 13.59
N THR A 55 5.63 -9.55 14.65
CA THR A 55 6.96 -9.96 15.15
C THR A 55 7.63 -10.97 14.22
N ALA A 56 6.87 -11.90 13.65
CA ALA A 56 7.36 -12.81 12.60
C ALA A 56 7.74 -12.05 11.32
N ALA A 57 6.91 -11.08 10.90
CA ALA A 57 7.15 -10.18 9.78
C ALA A 57 8.43 -9.36 9.98
N PHE A 58 8.62 -8.80 11.17
CA PHE A 58 9.80 -8.00 11.51
C PHE A 58 11.09 -8.81 11.49
N THR A 59 11.05 -10.05 11.99
CA THR A 59 12.19 -10.98 11.95
C THR A 59 12.55 -11.32 10.51
N SER A 60 11.54 -11.59 9.67
CA SER A 60 11.72 -11.82 8.24
C SER A 60 12.27 -10.58 7.52
N PHE A 61 11.79 -9.39 7.88
CA PHE A 61 12.26 -8.12 7.34
C PHE A 61 13.72 -7.87 7.70
N LYS A 62 14.15 -8.16 8.93
CA LYS A 62 15.57 -8.06 9.32
C LYS A 62 16.46 -9.01 8.52
N ALA A 63 16.01 -10.23 8.28
CA ALA A 63 16.77 -11.24 7.53
C ALA A 63 16.83 -10.93 6.02
N GLY A 64 15.86 -10.21 5.47
CA GLY A 64 15.75 -9.95 4.04
C GLY A 64 14.92 -8.71 3.72
N TRP A 65 15.40 -7.53 4.13
CA TRP A 65 14.68 -6.26 4.00
C TRP A 65 14.31 -5.95 2.55
N TYR A 66 15.21 -6.28 1.62
CA TYR A 66 15.02 -6.04 0.18
C TYR A 66 13.85 -6.85 -0.38
N ILE A 67 13.82 -8.16 -0.10
CA ILE A 67 12.77 -9.05 -0.60
C ILE A 67 11.42 -8.59 -0.05
N SER A 68 11.38 -8.26 1.24
CA SER A 68 10.18 -7.75 1.90
C SER A 68 9.68 -6.43 1.28
N PHE A 69 10.59 -5.55 0.84
CA PHE A 69 10.23 -4.30 0.16
C PHE A 69 9.64 -4.54 -1.23
N VAL A 70 10.24 -5.43 -2.02
CA VAL A 70 9.75 -5.80 -3.34
C VAL A 70 8.38 -6.48 -3.24
N GLU A 71 8.23 -7.42 -2.30
CA GLU A 71 6.96 -8.09 -2.02
C GLU A 71 5.88 -7.11 -1.55
N PHE A 72 6.22 -6.13 -0.70
CA PHE A 72 5.30 -5.07 -0.30
C PHE A 72 4.79 -4.25 -1.48
N PHE A 73 5.67 -3.83 -2.40
CA PHE A 73 5.24 -3.11 -3.60
C PHE A 73 4.36 -3.96 -4.52
N LYS A 74 4.67 -5.25 -4.64
CA LYS A 74 3.86 -6.22 -5.39
C LYS A 74 2.46 -6.33 -4.79
N GLU A 75 2.37 -6.53 -3.48
CA GLU A 75 1.09 -6.63 -2.77
C GLU A 75 0.30 -5.34 -2.84
N LEU A 76 0.95 -4.18 -2.64
CA LEU A 76 0.31 -2.88 -2.76
C LEU A 76 -0.32 -2.69 -4.14
N LEU A 77 0.38 -3.13 -5.19
CA LEU A 77 -0.10 -3.02 -6.56
C LEU A 77 -1.28 -3.97 -6.82
N ILE A 78 -1.21 -5.21 -6.34
CA ILE A 78 -2.33 -6.17 -6.42
C ILE A 78 -3.55 -5.63 -5.67
N ILE A 79 -3.38 -5.09 -4.46
CA ILE A 79 -4.45 -4.50 -3.66
C ILE A 79 -5.03 -3.28 -4.36
N ALA A 80 -4.21 -2.40 -4.94
CA ALA A 80 -4.68 -1.24 -5.69
C ALA A 80 -5.51 -1.67 -6.91
N PHE A 81 -5.05 -2.69 -7.64
CA PHE A 81 -5.76 -3.23 -8.80
C PHE A 81 -7.08 -3.91 -8.41
N ALA A 82 -7.08 -4.75 -7.38
CA ALA A 82 -8.30 -5.38 -6.85
C ALA A 82 -9.27 -4.32 -6.30
N GLY A 83 -8.76 -3.32 -5.59
CA GLY A 83 -9.52 -2.19 -5.07
C GLY A 83 -10.22 -1.39 -6.16
N MET A 84 -9.62 -1.27 -7.35
CA MET A 84 -10.29 -0.62 -8.49
C MET A 84 -11.61 -1.28 -8.86
N PHE A 85 -11.73 -2.60 -8.73
CA PHE A 85 -12.98 -3.29 -9.03
C PHE A 85 -14.15 -2.81 -8.17
N VAL A 86 -13.87 -2.43 -6.92
CA VAL A 86 -14.88 -1.88 -5.99
C VAL A 86 -15.02 -0.35 -6.18
N ILE A 87 -13.92 0.35 -6.43
CA ILE A 87 -13.92 1.81 -6.62
C ILE A 87 -14.70 2.21 -7.87
N TRP A 88 -14.60 1.47 -8.99
CA TRP A 88 -15.30 1.78 -10.24
C TRP A 88 -16.82 1.87 -10.12
N PRO A 89 -17.56 0.85 -9.65
CA PRO A 89 -19.01 0.93 -9.50
C PRO A 89 -19.42 2.02 -8.50
N LEU A 90 -18.70 2.17 -7.38
CA LEU A 90 -18.96 3.25 -6.42
C LEU A 90 -18.76 4.64 -7.03
N ALA A 91 -17.66 4.82 -7.78
CA ALA A 91 -17.38 6.07 -8.46
C ALA A 91 -18.45 6.41 -9.50
N LEU A 92 -18.94 5.43 -10.27
CA LEU A 92 -20.03 5.63 -11.23
C LEU A 92 -21.33 6.03 -10.54
N ILE A 93 -21.67 5.40 -9.41
CA ILE A 93 -22.84 5.80 -8.59
C ILE A 93 -22.67 7.25 -8.12
N ILE A 94 -21.51 7.59 -7.56
CA ILE A 94 -21.23 8.96 -7.08
C ILE A 94 -21.32 9.97 -8.23
N ILE A 95 -20.76 9.64 -9.40
CA ILE A 95 -20.81 10.48 -10.59
C ILE A 95 -22.25 10.69 -11.06
N PHE A 96 -23.07 9.64 -11.07
CA PHE A 96 -24.47 9.71 -11.49
C PHE A 96 -25.32 10.61 -10.58
N TYR A 97 -25.13 10.50 -9.26
CA TYR A 97 -25.85 11.33 -8.29
C TYR A 97 -25.22 12.72 -8.08
N LYS A 98 -24.13 13.05 -8.78
CA LYS A 98 -23.44 14.33 -8.61
C LYS A 98 -24.20 15.43 -9.35
N ALA A 99 -24.69 16.41 -8.60
CA ALA A 99 -25.46 17.53 -9.15
C ALA A 99 -24.64 18.52 -10.02
N ASN A 100 -23.31 18.39 -10.10
CA ASN A 100 -22.45 19.28 -10.89
C ASN A 100 -21.71 18.50 -11.98
N ASP A 101 -22.07 18.76 -13.23
CA ASP A 101 -21.53 18.12 -14.42
C ASP A 101 -20.01 18.27 -14.53
N THR A 102 -19.47 19.44 -14.16
CA THR A 102 -18.01 19.67 -14.19
C THR A 102 -17.28 18.82 -13.15
N GLY A 103 -17.91 18.60 -12.00
CA GLY A 103 -17.36 17.76 -10.94
C GLY A 103 -17.43 16.28 -11.27
N ALA A 104 -18.48 15.85 -11.97
CA ALA A 104 -18.66 14.49 -12.48
C ALA A 104 -17.60 14.17 -13.54
N GLU A 105 -17.42 15.06 -14.52
CA GLU A 105 -16.45 14.89 -15.59
C GLU A 105 -14.99 14.86 -15.10
N LYS A 106 -14.61 15.76 -14.18
CA LYS A 106 -13.26 15.76 -13.59
C LYS A 106 -12.96 14.46 -12.84
N MET A 107 -13.94 13.95 -12.09
CA MET A 107 -13.80 12.69 -11.35
C MET A 107 -13.66 11.51 -12.30
N LEU A 108 -14.46 11.46 -13.37
CA LEU A 108 -14.35 10.44 -14.40
C LEU A 108 -12.98 10.47 -15.09
N ARG A 109 -12.52 11.64 -15.54
CA ARG A 109 -11.21 11.81 -16.17
C ARG A 109 -10.07 11.36 -15.26
N PHE A 110 -10.13 11.73 -13.98
CA PHE A 110 -9.14 11.31 -12.99
C PHE A 110 -9.13 9.78 -12.81
N LEU A 111 -10.30 9.16 -12.67
CA LEU A 111 -10.42 7.72 -12.49
C LEU A 111 -9.90 6.95 -13.72
N CYS A 112 -10.24 7.42 -14.93
CA CYS A 112 -9.75 6.84 -16.18
C CYS A 112 -8.22 6.93 -16.28
N LEU A 113 -7.64 8.11 -16.04
CA LEU A 113 -6.18 8.31 -16.08
C LEU A 113 -5.48 7.42 -15.06
N LEU A 114 -5.99 7.39 -13.82
CA LEU A 114 -5.43 6.56 -12.75
C LEU A 114 -5.48 5.07 -13.11
N THR A 115 -6.59 4.61 -13.72
CA THR A 115 -6.76 3.21 -14.16
C THR A 115 -5.78 2.86 -15.27
N ILE A 116 -5.66 3.68 -16.30
CA ILE A 116 -4.73 3.45 -17.41
C ILE A 116 -3.29 3.43 -16.90
N THR A 117 -2.90 4.38 -16.04
CA THR A 117 -1.57 4.41 -15.45
C THR A 117 -1.29 3.15 -14.62
N LEU A 118 -2.22 2.73 -13.75
CA LEU A 118 -2.06 1.50 -12.98
C LEU A 118 -1.98 0.26 -13.86
N TRP A 119 -2.74 0.20 -14.95
CA TRP A 119 -2.69 -0.91 -15.91
C TRP A 119 -1.34 -0.98 -16.62
N ILE A 120 -0.79 0.15 -17.07
CA ILE A 120 0.55 0.19 -17.68
C ILE A 120 1.60 -0.33 -16.70
N ILE A 121 1.58 0.14 -15.45
CA ILE A 121 2.52 -0.32 -14.42
C ILE A 121 2.33 -1.82 -14.15
N PHE A 122 1.08 -2.29 -14.06
CA PHE A 122 0.78 -3.72 -13.85
C PHE A 122 1.28 -4.59 -15.01
N ILE A 123 1.06 -4.18 -16.25
CA ILE A 123 1.51 -4.90 -17.45
C ILE A 123 3.04 -4.98 -17.47
N ILE A 124 3.72 -3.84 -17.25
CA ILE A 124 5.19 -3.80 -17.18
C ILE A 124 5.68 -4.75 -16.09
N TYR A 125 5.09 -4.68 -14.90
CA TYR A 125 5.47 -5.53 -13.77
C TYR A 125 5.23 -7.02 -14.06
N PHE A 126 4.06 -7.38 -14.61
CA PHE A 126 3.68 -8.76 -14.91
C PHE A 126 4.54 -9.38 -16.02
N PHE A 127 4.79 -8.64 -17.11
CA PHE A 127 5.58 -9.15 -18.24
C PHE A 127 7.09 -9.16 -17.96
N PHE A 128 7.61 -8.19 -17.20
CA PHE A 128 9.04 -8.08 -16.92
C PHE A 128 9.42 -8.55 -15.50
N ASN A 129 8.57 -9.31 -14.83
CA ASN A 129 8.74 -9.67 -13.41
C ASN A 129 10.15 -10.21 -13.09
N GLN A 130 10.72 -11.07 -13.95
CA GLN A 130 12.08 -11.59 -13.76
C GLN A 130 13.20 -10.57 -14.05
N GLY A 131 13.00 -9.64 -15.01
CA GLY A 131 13.99 -8.63 -15.37
C GLY A 131 14.03 -7.45 -14.40
N ILE A 132 12.87 -7.04 -13.88
CA ILE A 132 12.73 -5.97 -12.90
C ILE A 132 13.29 -6.42 -11.54
N GLU A 133 12.94 -7.63 -11.08
CA GLU A 133 13.48 -8.18 -9.83
C GLU A 133 15.02 -8.22 -9.86
N LYS A 134 15.61 -8.64 -11.00
CA LYS A 134 17.07 -8.70 -11.18
C LYS A 134 17.72 -7.32 -11.29
N PHE A 135 17.10 -6.38 -12.01
CA PHE A 135 17.59 -4.99 -12.16
C PHE A 135 17.56 -4.24 -10.82
N PHE A 136 16.46 -4.34 -10.07
CA PHE A 136 16.38 -3.73 -8.74
C PHE A 136 17.36 -4.39 -7.76
N TYR A 137 17.55 -5.72 -7.85
CA TYR A 137 18.49 -6.44 -6.98
C TYR A 137 19.92 -5.98 -7.23
N GLU A 138 20.34 -5.93 -8.49
CA GLU A 138 21.71 -5.55 -8.84
C GLU A 138 22.01 -4.08 -8.58
N ASN A 139 21.06 -3.17 -8.85
CA ASN A 139 21.29 -1.73 -8.66
C ASN A 139 21.18 -1.30 -7.19
N LEU A 140 20.22 -1.83 -6.42
CA LEU A 140 20.08 -1.45 -5.01
C LEU A 140 21.10 -2.14 -4.12
N LYS A 141 21.49 -3.40 -4.40
CA LYS A 141 22.59 -4.07 -3.68
C LYS A 141 23.93 -3.35 -3.88
N LYS A 142 24.14 -2.74 -5.04
CA LYS A 142 25.31 -1.88 -5.30
C LYS A 142 25.28 -0.56 -4.52
N MET A 143 24.10 -0.05 -4.16
CA MET A 143 23.97 1.19 -3.37
C MET A 143 24.21 1.00 -1.87
N ILE A 144 24.10 -0.22 -1.32
CA ILE A 144 24.42 -0.51 0.09
C ILE A 144 25.38 -1.72 0.14
N PRO A 145 26.71 -1.48 0.06
CA PRO A 145 27.71 -2.54 -0.11
C PRO A 145 27.95 -3.44 1.13
N LYS A 146 27.06 -3.44 2.14
CA LYS A 146 27.23 -4.21 3.39
C LYS A 146 25.94 -4.84 3.96
N ALA A 147 24.90 -5.07 3.15
CA ALA A 147 23.77 -5.89 3.59
C ALA A 147 24.05 -7.37 3.26
N GLY A 148 24.79 -8.03 4.16
CA GLY A 148 24.97 -9.48 4.20
C GLY A 148 24.00 -10.10 5.20
#